data_AF-A0A936JQX2-F1
#
_entry.id   AF-A0A936JQX2-F1
#
_cell.length_a   1.000
_cell.length_b   1.000
_cell.length_c   1.000
_cell.angle_alpha   90.00
_cell.angle_beta   90.00
_cell.angle_gamma   90.00
#
_symmetry.space_group_name_H-M   'P 1'
#
loop_
_entity.id
_entity.type
_entity.pdbx_description
1 polymer ?
#
loop_
_entity_poly.entity_id
_entity_poly.type
_entity_poly.pdbx_seq_one_letter_code
_entity_poly.pdbx_strand_id
1 'polypeptide(L)'
;MNLIEWLQRIMVGFGAAWVMWLMIGLSVISVAIILERAWFFWTLRDDVVVLHRDLRTALRDSVEAAMKRMEASPSAEAAVVKAGLMEADRGPKAAEEAMAGALALQRMKLERRLAYLGTLGNNAPFIGLFGTVIGVVGAFDALGKAAEKPMAQAASAAMAPQAVMSSIAEALVATAVGLAVAIPAVAFNNLFQRMIKSTLANTEALTRVLLSHLHGEEHGDHDEEEAAPAPVVKKAEAKPAAAAAATKGKKAETKKDESDSKADSNGAEAD
;
A
#
# COMPACT_ATOMS: atom_id res chain seq x y z
N MET A 1 39.04 -30.50 18.81
CA MET A 1 37.84 -30.42 17.97
C MET A 1 37.81 -29.04 17.36
N ASN A 2 37.94 -28.98 16.04
CA ASN A 2 37.88 -27.71 15.32
C ASN A 2 36.44 -27.19 15.29
N LEU A 3 36.25 -25.87 15.27
CA LEU A 3 34.91 -25.24 15.22
C LEU A 3 34.08 -25.77 14.03
N ILE A 4 34.76 -26.00 12.91
CA ILE A 4 34.17 -26.54 11.66
C ILE A 4 33.65 -27.96 11.86
N GLU A 5 34.41 -28.84 12.53
CA GLU A 5 34.01 -30.23 12.82
C GLU A 5 32.82 -30.28 13.79
N TRP A 6 32.80 -29.37 14.77
CA TRP A 6 31.66 -29.25 15.70
C TRP A 6 30.39 -28.80 14.96
N LEU A 7 30.50 -27.79 14.09
CA LEU A 7 29.38 -27.32 13.25
C LEU A 7 28.89 -28.40 12.28
N GLN A 8 29.80 -29.11 11.61
CA GLN A 8 29.46 -30.20 10.70
C GLN A 8 28.74 -31.33 11.42
N ARG A 9 29.19 -31.72 12.62
CA ARG A 9 28.55 -32.78 13.41
C ARG A 9 27.13 -32.42 13.83
N ILE A 10 26.90 -31.16 14.21
CA ILE A 10 25.55 -30.65 14.51
C ILE A 10 24.69 -30.70 13.24
N MET A 11 25.18 -30.11 12.16
CA MET A 11 24.43 -29.96 10.92
C MET A 11 24.04 -31.31 10.30
N VAL A 12 24.97 -32.28 10.27
CA VAL A 12 24.72 -33.64 9.76
C VAL A 12 23.93 -34.47 10.78
N GLY A 13 24.11 -34.25 12.08
CA GLY A 13 23.43 -34.99 13.14
C GLY A 13 21.92 -34.73 13.20
N PHE A 14 21.47 -33.51 12.89
CA PHE A 14 20.04 -33.16 12.85
C PHE A 14 19.40 -33.35 11.46
N GLY A 15 20.20 -33.45 10.39
CA GLY A 15 19.74 -33.63 9.01
C GLY A 15 18.92 -32.44 8.47
N ALA A 16 18.33 -32.61 7.28
CA ALA A 16 17.45 -31.59 6.68
C ALA A 16 15.99 -31.67 7.20
N ALA A 17 15.64 -32.73 7.93
CA ALA A 17 14.28 -33.01 8.37
C ALA A 17 13.70 -31.92 9.29
N TRP A 18 14.50 -31.34 10.20
CA TRP A 18 14.02 -30.28 11.08
C TRP A 18 13.66 -29.00 10.31
N VAL A 19 14.35 -28.71 9.20
CA VAL A 19 14.04 -27.58 8.32
C VAL A 19 12.65 -27.76 7.70
N MET A 20 12.30 -28.99 7.32
CA MET A 20 10.98 -29.32 6.79
C MET A 20 9.89 -29.14 7.86
N TRP A 21 10.09 -29.62 9.08
CA TRP A 21 9.15 -29.41 10.18
C TRP A 21 8.98 -27.93 10.53
N LEU A 22 10.07 -27.16 10.53
CA LEU A 22 10.04 -25.71 10.71
C LEU A 22 9.24 -25.04 9.58
N MET A 23 9.48 -25.41 8.33
CA MET A 23 8.74 -24.87 7.17
C MET A 23 7.26 -25.20 7.22
N ILE A 24 6.88 -26.41 7.63
CA ILE A 24 5.48 -26.79 7.82
C ILE A 24 4.85 -25.91 8.91
N GLY A 25 5.51 -25.73 10.05
CA GLY A 25 5.03 -24.86 11.12
C GLY A 25 4.82 -23.41 10.66
N LEU A 26 5.80 -22.84 9.96
CA LEU A 26 5.73 -21.50 9.41
C LEU A 26 4.65 -21.36 8.32
N SER A 27 4.44 -22.39 7.51
CA SER A 27 3.37 -22.45 6.50
C SER A 27 1.99 -22.41 7.15
N VAL A 28 1.76 -23.22 8.19
CA VAL A 28 0.48 -23.24 8.91
C VAL A 28 0.19 -21.88 9.54
N ILE A 29 1.19 -21.25 10.17
CA ILE A 29 1.04 -19.90 10.74
C ILE A 29 0.74 -18.87 9.64
N SER A 30 1.43 -18.96 8.50
CA SER A 30 1.20 -18.08 7.35
C SER A 30 -0.24 -18.15 6.86
N VAL A 31 -0.73 -19.38 6.60
CA VAL A 31 -2.10 -19.61 6.13
C VAL A 31 -3.12 -19.15 7.16
N ALA A 32 -2.89 -19.42 8.44
CA ALA A 32 -3.78 -18.97 9.52
C ALA A 32 -3.91 -17.43 9.52
N ILE A 33 -2.80 -16.69 9.40
CA ILE A 33 -2.83 -15.22 9.35
C ILE A 33 -3.50 -14.74 8.05
N ILE A 34 -3.25 -15.40 6.91
CA ILE A 34 -3.90 -15.05 5.63
C ILE A 34 -5.43 -15.17 5.75
N LEU A 35 -5.94 -16.27 6.32
CA LEU A 35 -7.36 -16.50 6.49
C LEU A 35 -8.00 -15.52 7.48
N GLU A 36 -7.37 -15.33 8.64
CA GLU A 36 -7.81 -14.33 9.61
C GLU A 36 -7.88 -12.93 8.99
N ARG A 37 -6.85 -12.55 8.22
CA ARG A 37 -6.81 -11.24 7.59
C ARG A 37 -7.81 -11.10 6.46
N ALA A 38 -7.99 -12.12 5.64
CA ALA A 38 -9.02 -12.14 4.61
C ALA A 38 -10.41 -11.97 5.22
N TRP A 39 -10.71 -12.69 6.30
CA TRP A 39 -11.98 -12.56 7.04
C TRP A 39 -12.15 -11.16 7.63
N PHE A 40 -11.10 -10.63 8.27
CA PHE A 40 -11.11 -9.29 8.84
C PHE A 40 -11.40 -8.22 7.78
N PHE A 41 -10.69 -8.24 6.65
CA PHE A 41 -10.93 -7.28 5.56
C PHE A 41 -12.32 -7.45 4.93
N TRP A 42 -12.83 -8.68 4.85
CA TRP A 42 -14.19 -8.90 4.36
C TRP A 42 -15.24 -8.35 5.32
N THR A 43 -15.01 -8.44 6.62
CA THR A 43 -15.93 -7.91 7.66
C THR A 43 -15.91 -6.39 7.73
N LEU A 44 -14.76 -5.76 7.45
CA LEU A 44 -14.59 -4.30 7.50
C LEU A 44 -14.94 -3.58 6.18
N ARG A 45 -15.31 -4.33 5.14
CA ARG A 45 -15.67 -3.75 3.84
C ARG A 45 -16.99 -3.02 3.92
N ASP A 46 -16.97 -1.76 3.54
CA ASP A 46 -18.14 -0.96 3.21
C ASP A 46 -17.91 -0.33 1.82
N ASP A 47 -18.98 0.10 1.17
CA ASP A 47 -18.88 0.80 -0.11
C ASP A 47 -18.46 2.25 0.14
N VAL A 48 -17.18 2.54 -0.11
CA VAL A 48 -16.61 3.89 0.07
C VAL A 48 -17.34 4.95 -0.76
N VAL A 49 -17.84 4.60 -1.95
CA VAL A 49 -18.53 5.54 -2.83
C VAL A 49 -19.86 5.94 -2.19
N VAL A 50 -20.58 4.96 -1.66
CA VAL A 50 -21.82 5.20 -0.91
C VAL A 50 -21.53 5.94 0.39
N LEU A 51 -20.49 5.55 1.13
CA LEU A 51 -20.10 6.20 2.39
C LEU A 51 -19.76 7.69 2.19
N HIS A 52 -18.99 8.01 1.15
CA HIS A 52 -18.63 9.39 0.80
C HIS A 52 -19.84 10.23 0.38
N ARG A 53 -20.74 9.64 -0.42
CA ARG A 53 -21.99 10.31 -0.81
C ARG A 53 -22.88 10.55 0.41
N ASP A 54 -23.06 9.54 1.24
CA ASP A 54 -23.93 9.59 2.41
C ASP A 54 -23.37 10.56 3.46
N LEU A 55 -22.04 10.61 3.66
CA LEU A 55 -21.40 11.60 4.52
C LEU A 55 -21.69 13.02 4.03
N ARG A 56 -21.49 13.29 2.72
CA ARG A 56 -21.76 14.61 2.13
C ARG A 56 -23.22 15.01 2.27
N THR A 57 -24.15 14.08 2.08
CA THR A 57 -25.58 14.36 2.23
C THR A 57 -25.92 14.61 3.69
N ALA A 58 -25.45 13.77 4.61
CA ALA A 58 -25.77 13.88 6.04
C ALA A 58 -25.19 15.16 6.66
N LEU A 59 -23.99 15.59 6.25
CA LEU A 59 -23.40 16.86 6.68
C LEU A 59 -24.22 18.09 6.27
N ARG A 60 -25.01 18.01 5.18
CA ARG A 60 -25.92 19.11 4.82
C ARG A 60 -27.10 19.23 5.78
N ASP A 61 -27.48 18.13 6.42
CA ASP A 61 -28.60 18.10 7.36
C ASP A 61 -28.14 18.46 8.77
N SER A 62 -27.13 17.76 9.30
CA SER A 62 -26.49 18.05 10.60
C SER A 62 -25.26 17.18 10.84
N VAL A 63 -24.36 17.65 11.69
CA VAL A 63 -23.23 16.86 12.23
C VAL A 63 -23.73 15.58 12.92
N GLU A 64 -24.87 15.66 13.62
CA GLU A 64 -25.49 14.51 14.30
C GLU A 64 -25.92 13.40 13.32
N ALA A 65 -26.51 13.79 12.18
CA ALA A 65 -26.90 12.86 11.13
C ALA A 65 -25.68 12.17 10.50
N ALA A 66 -24.60 12.94 10.27
CA ALA A 66 -23.34 12.41 9.79
C ALA A 66 -22.73 11.42 10.78
N MET A 67 -22.77 11.73 12.08
CA MET A 67 -22.24 10.87 13.14
C MET A 67 -22.98 9.53 13.17
N LYS A 68 -24.31 9.54 13.17
CA LYS A 68 -25.14 8.31 13.14
C LYS A 68 -24.85 7.43 11.93
N ARG A 69 -24.60 8.03 10.75
CA ARG A 69 -24.25 7.28 9.54
C ARG A 69 -22.85 6.66 9.62
N MET A 70 -21.89 7.35 10.24
CA MET A 70 -20.54 6.81 10.47
C MET A 70 -20.54 5.71 11.53
N GLU A 71 -21.41 5.78 12.54
CA GLU A 71 -21.57 4.72 13.55
C GLU A 71 -22.11 3.41 13.00
N ALA A 72 -22.98 3.49 11.99
CA ALA A 72 -23.54 2.31 11.33
C ALA A 72 -22.53 1.55 10.47
N SER A 73 -21.41 2.17 10.11
CA SER A 73 -20.40 1.57 9.25
C SER A 73 -19.28 0.92 10.08
N PRO A 74 -18.91 -0.35 9.82
CA PRO A 74 -17.77 -0.99 10.47
C PRO A 74 -16.42 -0.59 9.85
N SER A 75 -16.41 0.31 8.86
CA SER A 75 -15.21 0.63 8.11
C SER A 75 -14.21 1.47 8.93
N ALA A 76 -12.92 1.29 8.63
CA ALA A 76 -11.86 2.09 9.25
C ALA A 76 -12.01 3.59 8.91
N GLU A 77 -12.49 3.88 7.71
CA GLU A 77 -12.76 5.23 7.21
C GLU A 77 -13.82 5.92 8.08
N ALA A 78 -14.94 5.26 8.33
CA ALA A 78 -16.03 5.78 9.15
C ALA A 78 -15.60 6.00 10.60
N ALA A 79 -14.79 5.09 11.15
CA ALA A 79 -14.24 5.24 12.50
C ALA A 79 -13.34 6.47 12.64
N VAL A 80 -12.58 6.83 11.61
CA VAL A 80 -11.74 8.05 11.61
C VAL A 80 -12.61 9.30 11.48
N VAL A 81 -13.52 9.34 10.50
CA VAL A 81 -14.44 10.48 10.31
C VAL A 81 -15.28 10.73 11.56
N LYS A 82 -15.75 9.66 12.22
CA LYS A 82 -16.48 9.74 13.49
C LYS A 82 -15.67 10.48 14.56
N ALA A 83 -14.37 10.19 14.69
CA ALA A 83 -13.52 10.87 15.67
C ALA A 83 -13.42 12.37 15.38
N GLY A 84 -13.38 12.77 14.10
CA GLY A 84 -13.45 14.18 13.71
C GLY A 84 -14.80 14.82 14.02
N LEU A 85 -15.91 14.13 13.74
CA LEU A 85 -17.27 14.61 14.02
C LEU A 85 -17.52 14.81 15.52
N MET A 86 -16.91 14.00 16.39
CA MET A 86 -17.02 14.12 17.85
C MET A 86 -16.36 15.39 18.41
N GLU A 87 -15.47 16.01 17.65
CA GLU A 87 -14.69 17.18 18.04
C GLU A 87 -14.98 18.39 17.11
N ALA A 88 -15.99 18.26 16.26
CA ALA A 88 -16.38 19.29 15.30
C ALA A 88 -16.86 20.58 15.99
N ASP A 89 -17.43 20.48 17.19
CA ASP A 89 -17.86 21.60 18.04
C ASP A 89 -16.69 22.46 18.53
N ARG A 90 -15.48 21.91 18.59
CA ARG A 90 -14.26 22.62 19.01
C ARG A 90 -13.50 23.23 17.83
N GLY A 91 -14.07 23.17 16.63
CA GLY A 91 -13.54 23.76 15.41
C GLY A 91 -12.71 22.79 14.55
N PRO A 92 -12.34 23.23 13.33
CA PRO A 92 -11.74 22.36 12.32
C PRO A 92 -10.38 21.77 12.71
N LYS A 93 -9.56 22.53 13.45
CA LYS A 93 -8.25 22.05 13.92
C LYS A 93 -8.36 20.90 14.91
N ALA A 94 -9.30 20.98 15.85
CA ALA A 94 -9.51 19.94 16.84
C ALA A 94 -10.05 18.66 16.18
N ALA A 95 -10.98 18.79 15.22
CA ALA A 95 -11.44 17.69 14.39
C ALA A 95 -10.31 17.05 13.56
N GLU A 96 -9.40 17.85 12.97
CA GLU A 96 -8.24 17.36 12.23
C GLU A 96 -7.29 16.54 13.12
N GLU A 97 -6.95 17.05 14.30
CA GLU A 97 -6.09 16.35 15.27
C GLU A 97 -6.74 15.02 15.74
N ALA A 98 -8.04 15.04 16.03
CA ALA A 98 -8.79 13.84 16.41
C ALA A 98 -8.79 12.78 15.30
N MET A 99 -9.00 13.19 14.04
CA MET A 99 -8.91 12.31 12.88
C MET A 99 -7.51 11.76 12.67
N ALA A 100 -6.47 12.58 12.80
CA ALA A 100 -5.09 12.14 12.66
C ALA A 100 -4.71 11.07 13.70
N GLY A 101 -5.11 11.27 14.96
CA GLY A 101 -4.94 10.29 16.03
C GLY A 101 -5.69 8.98 15.75
N ALA A 102 -6.96 9.08 15.36
CA ALA A 102 -7.77 7.92 15.00
C ALA A 102 -7.19 7.15 13.80
N LEU A 103 -6.72 7.86 12.78
CA LEU A 103 -6.10 7.28 11.58
C LEU A 103 -4.84 6.47 11.94
N ALA A 104 -3.99 7.00 12.82
CA ALA A 104 -2.81 6.29 13.30
C ALA A 104 -3.18 4.96 13.98
N LEU A 105 -4.19 4.99 14.87
CA LEU A 105 -4.68 3.78 15.55
C LEU A 105 -5.30 2.77 14.58
N GLN A 106 -6.09 3.23 13.60
CA GLN A 106 -6.68 2.36 12.59
C GLN A 106 -5.62 1.75 11.68
N ARG A 107 -4.62 2.53 11.26
CA ARG A 107 -3.47 2.04 10.49
C ARG A 107 -2.75 0.90 11.21
N MET A 108 -2.46 1.06 12.49
CA MET A 108 -1.83 -0.02 13.29
C MET A 108 -2.69 -1.28 13.34
N LYS A 109 -4.02 -1.15 13.47
CA LYS A 109 -4.95 -2.30 13.46
C LYS A 109 -4.98 -3.01 12.12
N LEU A 110 -4.95 -2.25 11.02
CA LEU A 110 -4.93 -2.73 9.64
C LEU A 110 -3.61 -3.47 9.34
N GLU A 111 -2.45 -2.90 9.70
CA GLU A 111 -1.11 -3.43 9.41
C GLU A 111 -0.68 -4.61 10.31
N ARG A 112 -1.35 -4.83 11.44
CA ARG A 112 -0.98 -5.88 12.41
C ARG A 112 -0.81 -7.26 11.74
N ARG A 113 0.18 -8.05 12.14
CA ARG A 113 0.49 -9.38 11.55
C ARG A 113 0.93 -9.37 10.06
N LEU A 114 0.79 -8.29 9.29
CA LEU A 114 1.31 -8.23 7.91
C LEU A 114 2.84 -8.21 7.89
N ALA A 115 3.46 -7.57 8.89
CA ALA A 115 4.91 -7.60 9.07
C ALA A 115 5.44 -9.04 9.12
N TYR A 116 4.71 -9.96 9.77
CA TYR A 116 5.08 -11.37 9.81
C TYR A 116 5.04 -12.03 8.43
N LEU A 117 3.98 -11.80 7.63
CA LEU A 117 3.92 -12.32 6.26
C LEU A 117 5.05 -11.76 5.39
N GLY A 118 5.35 -10.47 5.52
CA GLY A 118 6.45 -9.83 4.79
C GLY A 118 7.81 -10.43 5.16
N THR A 119 8.09 -10.56 6.46
CA THR A 119 9.33 -11.18 6.95
C THR A 119 9.42 -12.65 6.54
N LEU A 120 8.34 -13.42 6.71
CA LEU A 120 8.33 -14.83 6.33
C LEU A 120 8.52 -15.00 4.82
N GLY A 121 7.81 -14.21 4.01
CA GLY A 121 7.91 -14.24 2.56
C GLY A 121 9.32 -13.96 2.05
N ASN A 122 10.03 -13.03 2.68
CA ASN A 122 11.42 -12.72 2.31
C ASN A 122 12.42 -13.74 2.85
N ASN A 123 12.16 -14.37 3.99
CA ASN A 123 13.13 -15.26 4.65
C ASN A 123 12.93 -16.76 4.34
N ALA A 124 11.72 -17.19 4.01
CA ALA A 124 11.42 -18.60 3.72
C ALA A 124 12.26 -19.21 2.58
N PRO A 125 12.58 -18.51 1.47
CA PRO A 125 13.48 -19.04 0.44
C PRO A 125 14.89 -19.30 0.97
N PHE A 126 15.40 -18.42 1.85
CA PHE A 126 16.72 -18.59 2.45
C PHE A 126 16.76 -19.76 3.43
N ILE A 127 15.67 -20.01 4.15
CA ILE A 127 15.55 -21.19 5.02
C ILE A 127 15.55 -22.48 4.18
N GLY A 128 14.84 -22.50 3.04
CA GLY A 128 14.87 -23.62 2.10
C GLY A 128 16.26 -23.86 1.49
N LEU A 129 16.92 -22.78 1.04
CA LEU A 129 18.29 -22.82 0.55
C LEU A 129 19.26 -23.34 1.62
N PHE A 130 19.09 -22.93 2.88
CA PHE A 130 19.88 -23.47 3.99
C PHE A 130 19.70 -24.99 4.12
N GLY A 131 18.48 -25.50 3.96
CA GLY A 131 18.20 -26.94 3.87
C GLY A 131 19.00 -27.64 2.77
N THR A 132 19.18 -27.02 1.59
CA THR A 132 20.03 -27.60 0.54
C THR A 132 21.50 -27.67 0.94
N VAL A 133 22.02 -26.63 1.62
CA VAL A 133 23.41 -26.61 2.09
C VAL A 133 23.65 -27.75 3.08
N ILE A 134 22.71 -27.98 4.01
CA ILE A 134 22.77 -29.11 4.95
C ILE A 134 22.81 -30.45 4.21
N GLY A 135 21.90 -30.66 3.25
CA GLY A 135 21.82 -31.94 2.54
C GLY A 135 23.04 -32.22 1.65
N VAL A 136 23.59 -31.19 0.98
CA VAL A 136 24.83 -31.32 0.20
C VAL A 136 26.01 -31.67 1.10
N VAL A 137 26.16 -31.01 2.25
CA VAL A 137 27.23 -31.34 3.21
C VAL A 137 27.06 -32.75 3.77
N GLY A 138 25.83 -33.18 4.08
CA GLY A 138 25.53 -34.56 4.48
C GLY A 138 25.87 -35.58 3.40
N ALA A 139 25.65 -35.25 2.12
CA ALA A 139 26.01 -36.12 1.00
C ALA A 139 27.52 -36.32 0.88
N PHE A 140 28.30 -35.23 0.99
CA PHE A 140 29.77 -35.32 0.96
C PHE A 140 30.36 -36.03 2.20
N ASP A 141 29.77 -35.84 3.37
CA ASP A 141 30.16 -36.54 4.61
C ASP A 141 29.95 -38.07 4.48
N ALA A 142 28.81 -38.48 3.91
CA ALA A 142 28.52 -39.89 3.64
C ALA A 142 29.51 -40.51 2.63
N LEU A 143 29.86 -39.76 1.58
CA LEU A 143 30.85 -40.18 0.59
C LEU A 143 32.25 -40.33 1.19
N GLY A 144 32.68 -39.38 2.03
CA GLY A 144 33.96 -39.46 2.74
C GLY A 144 34.08 -40.69 3.65
N LYS A 145 33.03 -40.97 4.44
CA LYS A 145 32.96 -42.17 5.30
C LYS A 145 32.96 -43.48 4.51
N ALA A 146 32.35 -43.49 3.32
CA ALA A 146 32.36 -44.65 2.43
C ALA A 146 33.75 -44.90 1.83
N ALA A 147 34.53 -43.84 1.58
CA ALA A 147 35.90 -43.93 1.05
C ALA A 147 36.92 -44.44 2.10
N GLU A 148 36.71 -44.18 3.39
CA GLU A 148 37.61 -44.64 4.47
C GLU A 148 37.51 -46.13 4.82
N LYS A 149 36.52 -46.87 4.31
CA LYS A 149 36.36 -48.32 4.54
C LYS A 149 36.73 -49.14 3.27
N PRO A 150 38.03 -49.41 3.02
CA PRO A 150 38.51 -50.02 1.77
C PRO A 150 38.10 -51.50 1.57
N MET A 151 37.56 -52.19 2.59
CA MET A 151 37.22 -53.62 2.47
C MET A 151 35.88 -53.89 1.77
N ALA A 152 35.05 -52.87 1.50
CA ALA A 152 33.74 -53.03 0.86
C ALA A 152 33.70 -52.67 -0.65
N GLN A 153 34.87 -52.44 -1.26
CA GLN A 153 35.06 -51.72 -2.53
C GLN A 153 34.32 -52.29 -3.76
N ALA A 154 33.92 -53.57 -3.77
CA ALA A 154 33.25 -54.19 -4.92
C ALA A 154 31.71 -54.05 -4.92
N ALA A 155 31.07 -53.94 -3.75
CA ALA A 155 29.61 -53.74 -3.63
C ALA A 155 29.24 -52.29 -3.30
N SER A 156 30.12 -51.53 -2.64
CA SER A 156 29.88 -50.15 -2.24
C SER A 156 30.06 -49.12 -3.36
N ALA A 157 30.81 -49.43 -4.41
CA ALA A 157 31.02 -48.52 -5.55
C ALA A 157 29.72 -48.19 -6.30
N ALA A 158 28.75 -49.11 -6.29
CA ALA A 158 27.41 -48.88 -6.86
C ALA A 158 26.44 -48.19 -5.87
N MET A 159 26.63 -48.33 -4.56
CA MET A 159 25.73 -47.76 -3.54
C MET A 159 26.13 -46.36 -3.05
N ALA A 160 27.42 -46.02 -3.06
CA ALA A 160 27.89 -44.68 -2.66
C ALA A 160 27.30 -43.55 -3.52
N PRO A 161 27.16 -43.69 -4.86
CA PRO A 161 26.43 -42.72 -5.68
C PRO A 161 24.96 -42.62 -5.30
N GLN A 162 24.31 -43.74 -4.98
CA GLN A 162 22.87 -43.77 -4.66
C GLN A 162 22.54 -42.99 -3.38
N ALA A 163 23.36 -43.14 -2.34
CA ALA A 163 23.19 -42.42 -1.08
C ALA A 163 23.37 -40.90 -1.26
N VAL A 164 24.39 -40.50 -2.03
CA VAL A 164 24.65 -39.08 -2.36
C VAL A 164 23.47 -38.49 -3.15
N MET A 165 22.97 -39.21 -4.16
CA MET A 165 21.83 -38.76 -4.97
C MET A 165 20.55 -38.59 -4.13
N SER A 166 20.30 -39.49 -3.17
CA SER A 166 19.16 -39.37 -2.24
C SER A 166 19.26 -38.11 -1.37
N SER A 167 20.42 -37.85 -0.77
CA SER A 167 20.64 -36.66 0.07
C SER A 167 20.49 -35.35 -0.69
N ILE A 168 20.95 -35.31 -1.95
CA ILE A 168 20.78 -34.14 -2.82
C ILE A 168 19.31 -33.96 -3.21
N ALA A 169 18.59 -35.04 -3.51
CA ALA A 169 17.16 -34.98 -3.82
C ALA A 169 16.34 -34.41 -2.63
N GLU A 170 16.60 -34.88 -1.41
CA GLU A 170 15.97 -34.34 -0.19
C GLU A 170 16.28 -32.85 0.01
N ALA A 171 17.52 -32.45 -0.23
CA ALA A 171 17.94 -31.05 -0.21
C ALA A 171 17.11 -30.19 -1.18
N LEU A 172 16.96 -30.64 -2.44
CA LEU A 172 16.20 -29.90 -3.46
C LEU A 172 14.72 -29.74 -3.07
N VAL A 173 14.14 -30.76 -2.43
CA VAL A 173 12.77 -30.68 -1.90
C VAL A 173 12.65 -29.59 -0.83
N ALA A 174 13.64 -29.42 0.05
CA ALA A 174 13.62 -28.37 1.08
C ALA A 174 13.53 -26.95 0.48
N THR A 175 14.26 -26.69 -0.62
CA THR A 175 14.14 -25.42 -1.35
C THR A 175 12.79 -25.26 -2.03
N ALA A 176 12.28 -26.32 -2.67
CA ALA A 176 10.97 -26.29 -3.29
C ALA A 176 9.87 -25.94 -2.27
N VAL A 177 9.94 -26.53 -1.07
CA VAL A 177 9.02 -26.20 0.03
C VAL A 177 9.20 -24.76 0.51
N GLY A 178 10.44 -24.29 0.69
CA GLY A 178 10.71 -22.91 1.08
C GLY A 178 10.10 -21.89 0.11
N LEU A 179 10.20 -22.15 -1.20
CA LEU A 179 9.55 -21.35 -2.23
C LEU A 179 8.01 -21.47 -2.19
N ALA A 180 7.48 -22.68 -2.01
CA ALA A 180 6.04 -22.92 -1.91
C ALA A 180 5.40 -22.19 -0.73
N VAL A 181 6.13 -21.96 0.38
CA VAL A 181 5.69 -21.15 1.51
C VAL A 181 5.85 -19.65 1.23
N ALA A 182 6.97 -19.26 0.63
CA ALA A 182 7.30 -17.85 0.38
C ALA A 182 6.34 -17.16 -0.60
N ILE A 183 6.06 -17.80 -1.73
CA ILE A 183 5.25 -17.23 -2.82
C ILE A 183 3.87 -16.75 -2.33
N PRO A 184 3.03 -17.60 -1.70
CA PRO A 184 1.74 -17.15 -1.20
C PRO A 184 1.89 -16.11 -0.09
N ALA A 185 2.85 -16.24 0.82
CA ALA A 185 3.07 -15.27 1.89
C ALA A 185 3.34 -13.85 1.34
N VAL A 186 4.22 -13.73 0.33
CA VAL A 186 4.52 -12.45 -0.33
C VAL A 186 3.32 -11.94 -1.13
N ALA A 187 2.65 -12.81 -1.88
CA ALA A 187 1.49 -12.43 -2.69
C ALA A 187 0.37 -11.83 -1.83
N PHE A 188 -0.03 -12.52 -0.76
CA PHE A 188 -1.06 -12.04 0.15
C PHE A 188 -0.63 -10.80 0.95
N ASN A 189 0.63 -10.72 1.38
CA ASN A 189 1.15 -9.49 1.98
C ASN A 189 0.97 -8.29 1.03
N ASN A 190 1.36 -8.44 -0.23
CA ASN A 190 1.24 -7.36 -1.22
C ASN A 190 -0.22 -7.00 -1.50
N LEU A 191 -1.13 -7.98 -1.54
CA LEU A 191 -2.56 -7.74 -1.70
C LEU A 191 -3.14 -6.95 -0.52
N PHE A 192 -2.87 -7.37 0.72
CA PHE A 192 -3.37 -6.67 1.90
C PHE A 192 -2.75 -5.27 2.02
N GLN A 193 -1.46 -5.10 1.73
CA GLN A 193 -0.83 -3.78 1.69
C GLN A 193 -1.52 -2.83 0.70
N ARG A 194 -1.90 -3.32 -0.49
CA ARG A 194 -2.67 -2.52 -1.46
C ARG A 194 -4.04 -2.13 -0.93
N MET A 195 -4.75 -3.05 -0.26
CA MET A 195 -6.04 -2.75 0.36
C MET A 195 -5.91 -1.68 1.44
N ILE A 196 -4.91 -1.80 2.33
CA ILE A 196 -4.64 -0.80 3.38
C ILE A 196 -4.38 0.57 2.77
N LYS A 197 -3.51 0.65 1.76
CA LYS A 197 -3.22 1.92 1.07
C LYS A 197 -4.48 2.54 0.47
N SER A 198 -5.36 1.74 -0.13
CA SER A 198 -6.64 2.22 -0.65
C SER A 198 -7.52 2.78 0.47
N THR A 199 -7.67 2.06 1.58
CA THR A 199 -8.48 2.50 2.73
C THR A 199 -7.93 3.79 3.35
N LEU A 200 -6.61 3.93 3.48
CA LEU A 200 -5.99 5.16 3.98
C LEU A 200 -6.24 6.34 3.04
N ALA A 201 -6.08 6.17 1.71
CA ALA A 201 -6.35 7.21 0.73
C ALA A 201 -7.83 7.64 0.73
N ASN A 202 -8.74 6.70 0.83
CA ASN A 202 -10.17 6.96 0.96
C ASN A 202 -10.50 7.74 2.25
N THR A 203 -9.84 7.39 3.35
CA THR A 203 -10.03 8.05 4.64
C THR A 203 -9.58 9.51 4.54
N GLU A 204 -8.42 9.76 3.91
CA GLU A 204 -7.92 11.11 3.66
C GLU A 204 -8.92 11.94 2.81
N ALA A 205 -9.54 11.34 1.80
CA ALA A 205 -10.56 12.00 1.01
C ALA A 205 -11.78 12.40 1.86
N LEU A 206 -12.26 11.53 2.74
CA LEU A 206 -13.39 11.82 3.63
C LEU A 206 -13.04 12.88 4.70
N THR A 207 -11.81 12.82 5.25
CA THR A 207 -11.28 13.84 6.15
C THR A 207 -11.31 15.22 5.48
N ARG A 208 -10.87 15.32 4.22
CA ARG A 208 -10.93 16.58 3.46
C ARG A 208 -12.36 17.07 3.27
N VAL A 209 -13.33 16.18 3.02
CA VAL A 209 -14.74 16.56 2.93
C VAL A 209 -15.23 17.16 4.25
N LEU A 210 -14.96 16.50 5.38
CA LEU A 210 -15.36 17.00 6.68
C LEU A 210 -14.72 18.36 6.98
N LEU A 211 -13.40 18.49 6.82
CA LEU A 211 -12.70 19.76 7.09
C LEU A 211 -13.16 20.88 6.15
N SER A 212 -13.46 20.57 4.89
CA SER A 212 -14.01 21.58 3.95
C SER A 212 -15.38 22.10 4.39
N HIS A 213 -16.19 21.27 5.06
CA HIS A 213 -17.47 21.67 5.60
C HIS A 213 -17.29 22.55 6.83
N LEU A 214 -16.44 22.14 7.77
CA LEU A 214 -16.16 22.91 9.00
C LEU A 214 -15.53 24.29 8.71
N HIS A 215 -14.59 24.38 7.75
CA HIS A 215 -14.03 25.67 7.35
C HIS A 215 -15.05 26.56 6.61
N GLY A 216 -16.02 25.95 5.91
CA GLY A 216 -17.11 26.66 5.25
C GLY A 216 -18.08 27.29 6.25
N GLU A 217 -18.28 26.66 7.40
CA GLU A 217 -19.07 27.23 8.51
C GLU A 217 -18.33 28.39 9.21
N GLU A 218 -17.01 28.29 9.43
CA GLU A 218 -16.23 29.40 10.04
C GLU A 218 -16.29 30.71 9.25
N HIS A 219 -16.49 30.68 7.92
CA HIS A 219 -16.60 31.89 7.10
C HIS A 219 -18.02 32.41 6.97
N GLY A 220 -19.04 31.63 7.34
CA GLY A 220 -20.45 32.06 7.27
C GLY A 220 -20.86 33.04 8.38
N ASP A 221 -20.11 33.07 9.49
CA ASP A 221 -20.42 33.86 10.69
C ASP A 221 -19.81 35.29 10.68
N HIS A 222 -19.08 35.68 9.63
CA HIS A 222 -18.38 36.97 9.56
C HIS A 222 -18.86 37.95 8.48
N ASP A 223 -19.85 37.58 7.65
CA ASP A 223 -20.24 38.39 6.48
C ASP A 223 -21.52 39.25 6.68
N GLU A 224 -22.15 39.27 7.86
CA GLU A 224 -23.42 40.02 8.08
C GLU A 224 -23.27 41.48 8.57
N GLU A 225 -22.07 42.01 8.80
CA GLU A 225 -21.89 43.38 9.33
C GLU A 225 -21.09 44.34 8.43
N GLU A 226 -21.32 44.36 7.11
CA GLU A 226 -20.99 45.57 6.31
C GLU A 226 -21.79 45.65 5.00
N ALA A 227 -23.10 45.89 5.07
CA ALA A 227 -23.91 46.23 3.91
C ALA A 227 -24.64 47.57 4.11
N ALA A 228 -23.91 48.69 3.91
CA ALA A 228 -24.54 49.98 3.64
C ALA A 228 -24.89 50.07 2.14
N PRO A 229 -26.12 50.48 1.75
CA PRO A 229 -26.60 50.35 0.38
C PRO A 229 -26.09 51.47 -0.55
N ALA A 230 -25.58 51.09 -1.72
CA ALA A 230 -25.27 52.01 -2.82
C ALA A 230 -26.56 52.53 -3.51
N PRO A 231 -26.58 53.77 -4.06
CA PRO A 231 -27.79 54.41 -4.54
C PRO A 231 -28.23 53.87 -5.92
N VAL A 232 -29.54 53.66 -6.04
CA VAL A 232 -30.22 53.18 -7.25
C VAL A 232 -30.36 54.33 -8.26
N VAL A 233 -29.76 54.20 -9.45
CA VAL A 233 -30.07 55.09 -10.59
C VAL A 233 -31.07 54.39 -11.53
N LYS A 234 -32.27 54.98 -11.63
CA LYS A 234 -33.37 54.57 -12.51
C LYS A 234 -33.02 54.76 -13.99
N LYS A 235 -33.39 53.78 -14.81
CA LYS A 235 -33.38 53.83 -16.27
C LYS A 235 -34.64 54.55 -16.76
N ALA A 236 -34.50 55.57 -17.61
CA ALA A 236 -35.60 56.20 -18.34
C ALA A 236 -35.23 56.35 -19.83
N GLU A 237 -36.26 56.25 -20.67
CA GLU A 237 -36.22 55.90 -22.09
C GLU A 237 -35.98 57.07 -23.06
N ALA A 238 -35.34 56.73 -24.19
CA ALA A 238 -35.41 57.18 -25.59
C ALA A 238 -35.82 58.60 -26.07
N LYS A 239 -34.99 59.04 -27.05
CA LYS A 239 -35.28 59.72 -28.37
C LYS A 239 -35.09 61.27 -28.47
N PRO A 240 -34.92 61.87 -29.68
CA PRO A 240 -33.61 62.18 -30.30
C PRO A 240 -33.48 63.65 -30.84
N ALA A 241 -32.26 64.11 -31.12
CA ALA A 241 -31.96 65.21 -32.07
C ALA A 241 -30.43 65.25 -32.30
N ALA A 242 -29.92 64.93 -33.49
CA ALA A 242 -29.72 65.79 -34.65
C ALA A 242 -28.42 66.62 -34.65
N ALA A 243 -27.66 66.40 -35.72
CA ALA A 243 -26.79 67.34 -36.45
C ALA A 243 -25.28 67.48 -36.10
N ALA A 244 -24.51 67.32 -37.20
CA ALA A 244 -23.28 68.02 -37.59
C ALA A 244 -21.97 67.65 -36.85
N ALA A 245 -20.81 67.55 -37.48
CA ALA A 245 -20.35 67.59 -38.86
C ALA A 245 -18.83 67.29 -38.86
N ALA A 246 -18.28 66.87 -40.01
CA ALA A 246 -16.95 67.25 -40.50
C ALA A 246 -15.67 66.73 -39.76
N THR A 247 -14.54 66.37 -40.37
CA THR A 247 -14.07 65.98 -41.71
C THR A 247 -12.59 65.54 -41.54
N LYS A 248 -12.06 64.73 -42.48
CA LYS A 248 -10.62 64.61 -42.88
C LYS A 248 -9.63 64.03 -41.84
N GLY A 249 -8.73 63.11 -42.16
CA GLY A 249 -8.34 62.47 -43.42
C GLY A 249 -6.85 62.06 -43.37
N LYS A 250 -6.47 61.07 -44.22
CA LYS A 250 -5.12 60.83 -44.79
C LYS A 250 -4.09 60.14 -43.85
N LYS A 251 -3.13 59.29 -44.25
CA LYS A 251 -2.81 58.32 -45.34
C LYS A 251 -1.36 57.84 -45.04
N ALA A 252 -0.97 56.65 -45.51
CA ALA A 252 0.41 56.12 -45.73
C ALA A 252 1.13 55.50 -44.49
N GLU A 253 1.46 54.19 -44.51
CA GLU A 253 2.68 53.53 -45.06
C GLU A 253 3.97 54.07 -44.43
N THR A 254 4.89 53.30 -43.83
CA THR A 254 5.74 52.28 -44.48
C THR A 254 6.65 51.57 -43.44
N LYS A 255 7.08 50.31 -43.72
CA LYS A 255 8.37 49.62 -43.36
C LYS A 255 8.76 49.45 -41.88
N LYS A 256 9.56 48.47 -41.43
CA LYS A 256 10.14 47.16 -41.83
C LYS A 256 11.05 46.76 -40.63
N ASP A 257 11.50 45.50 -40.62
CA ASP A 257 12.59 44.90 -39.82
C ASP A 257 12.06 43.98 -38.69
N GLU A 258 12.00 42.65 -38.87
CA GLU A 258 13.09 41.66 -39.00
C GLU A 258 13.70 41.28 -37.64
N SER A 259 13.37 40.07 -37.15
CA SER A 259 14.38 39.03 -36.84
C SER A 259 13.75 37.79 -36.22
N ASP A 260 14.22 36.67 -36.75
CA ASP A 260 13.96 35.27 -36.44
C ASP A 260 14.24 34.86 -34.99
N SER A 261 13.54 33.83 -34.52
CA SER A 261 14.22 32.75 -33.78
C SER A 261 13.38 31.47 -33.70
N LYS A 262 14.04 30.38 -34.15
CA LYS A 262 13.85 28.95 -33.81
C LYS A 262 12.74 28.17 -34.50
N ALA A 263 12.95 26.92 -34.90
CA ALA A 263 14.10 26.08 -35.25
C ALA A 263 13.48 24.68 -35.42
N ASP A 264 13.63 24.11 -36.61
CA ASP A 264 13.49 22.68 -36.85
C ASP A 264 14.71 21.93 -36.29
N SER A 265 14.45 20.80 -35.62
CA SER A 265 15.32 19.61 -35.62
C SER A 265 14.51 18.45 -35.00
N ASN A 266 13.96 17.52 -35.77
CA ASN A 266 14.59 16.40 -36.50
C ASN A 266 14.92 15.19 -35.60
N GLY A 267 14.42 14.02 -36.01
CA GLY A 267 15.11 12.73 -35.99
C GLY A 267 15.15 11.94 -34.68
N ALA A 268 14.47 10.79 -34.66
CA ALA A 268 14.96 9.60 -33.95
C ALA A 268 14.42 8.32 -34.63
N GLU A 269 15.26 7.70 -35.44
CA GLU A 269 15.27 6.26 -35.72
C GLU A 269 15.56 5.48 -34.43
N ALA A 270 15.02 4.26 -34.33
CA ALA A 270 15.74 3.12 -33.77
C ALA A 270 15.06 1.81 -34.20
N ASP A 271 15.82 1.02 -34.96
CA ASP A 271 15.77 -0.44 -35.01
C ASP A 271 15.96 -1.08 -33.62
#